data_AF-A0A9E1LAE9-F1
#
_entry.id   AF-A0A9E1LAE9-F1
#
_cell.length_a   1.000
_cell.length_b   1.000
_cell.length_c   1.000
_cell.angle_alpha   90.00
_cell.angle_beta   90.00
_cell.angle_gamma   90.00
#
_symmetry.space_group_name_H-M   'P 1'
#
loop_
_entity.id
_entity.type
_entity.pdbx_description
1 polymer ?
#
loop_
_entity_poly.entity_id
_entity_poly.type
_entity_poly.pdbx_seq_one_letter_code
_entity_poly.pdbx_strand_id
1 'polypeptide(L)'
;MNDPNSMGYSFTRNFFSDLGQYTPENMVSLILFATALTVCGLTFNAYFFYFIKLFPEKNIYKNLAITGCIAGMFGGFCFFGVGVTPSNTTLDPHIFFANWAFRSFLITSILLSIVLFKDTRFNTLYAGGYALFALLIFIYVLILELAPSPRISDFSLMFNVVSQKAIVLVFICSVLMQSFGNLKIINDSSV
;
A
#
# COMPACT_ATOMS: atom_id res chain seq x y z
N MET A 1 -1.01 21.88 12.33
CA MET A 1 0.12 21.88 13.29
C MET A 1 -0.30 20.92 14.40
N ASN A 2 0.43 19.83 14.66
CA ASN A 2 0.08 18.95 15.78
C ASN A 2 0.22 19.78 17.06
N ASP A 3 -0.82 19.82 17.89
CA ASP A 3 -0.79 20.52 19.17
C ASP A 3 0.18 19.76 20.10
N PRO A 4 1.33 20.32 20.45
CA PRO A 4 2.29 19.63 21.33
C PRO A 4 1.75 19.46 22.76
N ASN A 5 0.64 20.12 23.10
CA ASN A 5 -0.05 19.95 24.38
C ASN A 5 -1.20 18.93 24.31
N SER A 6 -1.46 18.31 23.15
CA SER A 6 -2.52 17.32 23.06
C SER A 6 -2.17 16.09 23.88
N MET A 7 -3.03 15.74 24.83
CA MET A 7 -2.91 14.52 25.64
C MET A 7 -3.22 13.29 24.77
N GLY A 8 -2.19 12.69 24.17
CA GLY A 8 -2.28 11.42 23.45
C GLY A 8 -2.59 11.53 21.94
N TYR A 9 -2.88 10.38 21.32
CA TYR A 9 -3.07 10.25 19.87
C TYR A 9 -4.47 10.71 19.42
N SER A 10 -4.52 11.59 18.43
CA SER A 10 -5.74 12.06 17.78
C SER A 10 -5.96 11.37 16.43
N PHE A 11 -7.06 10.62 16.32
CA PHE A 11 -7.36 9.85 15.11
C PHE A 11 -7.48 10.71 13.83
N THR A 12 -7.97 11.94 13.93
CA THR A 12 -8.17 12.82 12.76
C THR A 12 -7.01 13.76 12.51
N ARG A 13 -6.03 13.87 13.43
CA ARG A 13 -4.91 14.83 13.31
C ARG A 13 -3.53 14.17 13.25
N ASN A 14 -3.39 12.94 13.75
CA ASN A 14 -2.14 12.19 13.64
C ASN A 14 -2.18 11.24 12.45
N PHE A 15 -1.12 11.23 11.64
CA PHE A 15 -0.94 10.23 10.60
C PHE A 15 -0.66 8.86 11.23
N PHE A 16 -0.94 7.76 10.52
CA PHE A 16 -0.46 6.45 10.97
C PHE A 16 1.05 6.41 11.08
N SER A 17 1.77 7.15 10.23
CA SER A 17 3.22 7.26 10.31
C SER A 17 3.73 8.03 11.54
N ASP A 18 2.87 8.76 12.26
CA ASP A 18 3.27 9.39 13.53
C ASP A 18 3.59 8.33 14.60
N LEU A 19 3.02 7.12 14.47
CA LEU A 19 3.37 5.98 15.32
C LEU A 19 4.87 5.61 15.20
N GLY A 20 5.50 5.92 14.07
CA GLY A 20 6.91 5.66 13.79
C GLY A 20 7.86 6.80 14.15
N GLN A 21 7.42 7.84 14.84
CA GLN A 21 8.30 8.95 15.24
C GLN A 21 9.32 8.53 16.30
N TYR A 22 10.56 9.01 16.15
CA TYR A 22 11.66 8.72 17.06
C TYR A 22 11.68 9.73 18.21
N THR A 23 11.05 9.36 19.32
CA THR A 23 11.11 10.08 20.60
C THR A 23 11.24 9.09 21.77
N PRO A 24 11.86 9.47 22.90
CA PRO A 24 12.03 8.58 24.06
C PRO A 24 10.71 7.96 24.54
N GLU A 25 9.61 8.71 24.50
CA GLU A 25 8.29 8.30 24.96
C GLU A 25 7.57 7.37 23.96
N ASN A 26 7.97 7.39 22.68
CA ASN A 26 7.32 6.68 21.59
C ASN A 26 8.09 5.44 21.10
N MET A 27 9.19 5.05 21.78
CA MET A 27 10.07 3.97 21.34
C MET A 27 9.36 2.64 21.10
N VAL A 28 8.41 2.27 21.95
CA VAL A 28 7.63 1.03 21.79
C VAL A 28 6.78 1.09 20.52
N SER A 29 6.06 2.20 20.30
CA SER A 29 5.25 2.42 19.10
C SER A 29 6.13 2.43 17.84
N LEU A 30 7.30 3.07 17.89
CA LEU A 30 8.25 3.10 16.79
C LEU A 30 8.70 1.69 16.40
N ILE A 31 9.08 0.85 17.38
CA ILE A 31 9.52 -0.52 17.11
C ILE A 31 8.38 -1.35 16.51
N LEU A 32 7.16 -1.22 17.05
CA LEU A 32 5.99 -1.93 16.53
C LEU A 32 5.64 -1.47 15.11
N PHE A 33 5.67 -0.16 14.83
CA PHE A 33 5.44 0.40 13.51
C PHE A 33 6.48 -0.09 12.50
N ALA A 34 7.77 0.06 12.83
CA ALA A 34 8.87 -0.38 11.97
C ALA A 34 8.80 -1.89 11.68
N THR A 35 8.50 -2.70 12.71
CA THR A 35 8.33 -4.16 12.57
C THR A 35 7.15 -4.49 11.67
N ALA A 36 5.98 -3.87 11.90
CA ALA A 36 4.78 -4.10 11.10
C ALA A 36 5.02 -3.77 9.62
N LEU A 37 5.64 -2.63 9.33
CA LEU A 37 5.95 -2.20 7.96
C LEU A 37 7.01 -3.09 7.30
N THR A 38 7.99 -3.58 8.08
CA THR A 38 8.98 -4.56 7.60
C THR A 38 8.32 -5.88 7.23
N VAL A 39 7.51 -6.45 8.12
CA VAL A 39 6.78 -7.71 7.85
C VAL A 39 5.84 -7.55 6.67
N CYS A 40 5.13 -6.43 6.59
CA CYS A 40 4.27 -6.08 5.46
C CYS A 40 5.05 -6.04 4.14
N GLY A 41 6.19 -5.34 4.10
CA GLY A 41 7.05 -5.24 2.93
C GLY A 41 7.61 -6.59 2.46
N LEU A 42 8.10 -7.41 3.39
CA LEU A 42 8.58 -8.77 3.10
C LEU A 42 7.46 -9.66 2.57
N THR A 43 6.26 -9.57 3.16
CA THR A 43 5.09 -10.35 2.74
C THR A 43 4.67 -10.00 1.32
N PHE A 44 4.62 -8.71 0.95
CA PHE A 44 4.32 -8.31 -0.43
C PHE A 44 5.38 -8.78 -1.41
N ASN A 45 6.65 -8.69 -1.05
CA ASN A 45 7.74 -9.16 -1.91
C ASN A 45 7.62 -10.66 -2.20
N ALA A 46 7.39 -11.46 -1.15
CA ALA A 46 7.15 -12.90 -1.31
C ALA A 46 5.89 -13.16 -2.15
N TYR A 47 4.77 -12.50 -1.83
CA TYR A 47 3.51 -12.65 -2.55
C TYR A 47 3.66 -12.41 -4.06
N PHE A 48 4.23 -11.28 -4.48
CA PHE A 48 4.37 -10.97 -5.90
C PHE A 48 5.37 -11.88 -6.60
N PHE A 49 6.44 -12.30 -5.92
CA PHE A 49 7.37 -13.28 -6.46
C PHE A 49 6.68 -14.61 -6.80
N TYR A 50 5.80 -15.10 -5.93
CA TYR A 50 5.01 -16.32 -6.21
C TYR A 50 3.87 -16.06 -7.19
N PHE A 51 3.24 -14.88 -7.17
CA PHE A 51 2.15 -14.52 -8.07
C PHE A 51 2.57 -14.57 -9.54
N ILE A 52 3.81 -14.17 -9.88
CA ILE A 52 4.37 -14.29 -11.23
C ILE A 52 4.28 -15.73 -11.76
N LYS A 53 4.42 -16.75 -10.88
CA LYS A 53 4.40 -18.17 -11.27
C LYS A 53 3.01 -18.64 -11.73
N LEU A 54 1.94 -17.90 -11.44
CA LEU A 54 0.58 -18.20 -11.92
C LEU A 54 0.42 -17.97 -13.44
N PHE A 55 1.39 -17.32 -14.09
CA PHE A 55 1.40 -17.02 -15.52
C PHE A 55 2.52 -17.79 -16.24
N PRO A 56 2.33 -19.11 -16.51
CA PRO A 56 3.37 -19.92 -17.15
C PRO A 56 3.58 -19.57 -18.63
N GLU A 57 2.51 -19.25 -19.35
CA GLU A 57 2.52 -19.01 -20.79
C GLU A 57 3.26 -17.73 -21.19
N LYS A 58 4.13 -17.81 -22.20
CA LYS A 58 4.85 -16.65 -22.72
C LYS A 58 3.95 -15.85 -23.67
N ASN A 59 3.24 -14.86 -23.12
CA ASN A 59 2.42 -13.93 -23.89
C ASN A 59 2.52 -12.50 -23.32
N ILE A 60 1.85 -11.54 -23.96
CA ILE A 60 1.84 -10.14 -23.52
C ILE A 60 1.31 -9.96 -22.09
N TYR A 61 0.33 -10.77 -21.68
CA TYR A 61 -0.27 -10.72 -20.35
C TYR A 61 0.70 -11.17 -19.26
N LYS A 62 1.57 -12.15 -19.54
CA LYS A 62 2.67 -12.50 -18.64
C LYS A 62 3.64 -11.34 -18.44
N ASN A 63 4.01 -10.62 -19.50
CA ASN A 63 4.91 -9.48 -19.38
C ASN A 63 4.27 -8.34 -18.57
N LEU A 64 2.97 -8.09 -18.76
CA LEU A 64 2.20 -7.13 -17.96
C LEU A 64 2.13 -7.58 -16.48
N ALA A 65 1.89 -8.87 -16.23
CA ALA A 65 1.88 -9.43 -14.88
C ALA A 65 3.24 -9.26 -14.19
N ILE A 66 4.34 -9.61 -14.86
CA ILE A 66 5.70 -9.44 -14.34
C ILE A 66 5.97 -7.97 -14.01
N THR A 67 5.63 -7.05 -14.92
CA THR A 67 5.83 -5.60 -14.71
C THR A 67 5.03 -5.11 -13.51
N GLY A 68 3.76 -5.52 -13.39
CA GLY A 68 2.91 -5.21 -12.24
C GLY A 68 3.47 -5.78 -10.94
N CYS A 69 3.93 -7.03 -10.93
CA CYS A 69 4.52 -7.66 -9.76
C CYS A 69 5.84 -7.00 -9.33
N ILE A 70 6.71 -6.62 -10.27
CA ILE A 70 7.96 -5.89 -9.96
C ILE A 70 7.63 -4.54 -9.34
N ALA A 71 6.64 -3.81 -9.87
CA ALA A 71 6.13 -2.60 -9.22
C ALA A 71 5.62 -2.91 -7.80
N GLY A 72 4.86 -3.98 -7.61
CA GLY A 72 4.34 -4.37 -6.30
C GLY A 72 5.44 -4.69 -5.29
N MET A 73 6.51 -5.37 -5.74
CA MET A 73 7.71 -5.64 -4.96
C MET A 73 8.43 -4.36 -4.55
N PHE A 74 8.59 -3.41 -5.48
CA PHE A 74 9.13 -2.09 -5.17
C PHE A 74 8.26 -1.35 -4.15
N GLY A 75 6.93 -1.43 -4.26
CA GLY A 75 6.00 -0.88 -3.26
C GLY A 75 6.17 -1.52 -1.88
N GLY A 76 6.36 -2.85 -1.82
CA GLY A 76 6.68 -3.57 -0.60
C GLY A 76 8.02 -3.13 0.01
N PHE A 77 9.04 -2.92 -0.81
CA PHE A 77 10.32 -2.34 -0.36
C PHE A 77 10.14 -0.93 0.20
N CYS A 78 9.33 -0.10 -0.45
CA CYS A 78 9.00 1.24 0.05
C CYS A 78 8.30 1.19 1.42
N PHE A 79 7.42 0.21 1.70
CA PHE A 79 6.86 0.06 3.05
C PHE A 79 7.93 -0.21 4.10
N PHE A 80 8.90 -1.07 3.82
CA PHE A 80 10.07 -1.23 4.70
C PHE A 80 10.80 0.11 4.90
N GLY A 81 11.03 0.86 3.82
CA GLY A 81 11.63 2.20 3.85
C GLY A 81 10.90 3.17 4.77
N VAL A 82 9.56 3.22 4.72
CA VAL A 82 8.72 4.04 5.63
C VAL A 82 8.95 3.63 7.09
N GLY A 83 9.03 2.33 7.38
CA GLY A 83 9.25 1.80 8.72
C GLY A 83 10.60 2.20 9.34
N VAL A 84 11.65 2.33 8.52
CA VAL A 84 13.01 2.66 8.98
C VAL A 84 13.39 4.14 8.85
N THR A 85 12.47 4.99 8.39
CA THR A 85 12.69 6.43 8.23
C THR A 85 11.72 7.23 9.11
N PRO A 86 12.02 7.47 10.41
CA PRO A 86 11.13 8.22 11.29
C PRO A 86 10.85 9.64 10.74
N SER A 87 9.57 10.00 10.63
CA SER A 87 9.15 11.23 9.93
C SER A 87 9.63 12.53 10.61
N ASN A 88 9.96 12.49 11.89
CA ASN A 88 10.47 13.64 12.64
C ASN A 88 11.99 13.87 12.49
N THR A 89 12.75 12.87 12.02
CA THR A 89 14.22 12.98 11.86
C THR A 89 14.65 12.90 10.40
N THR A 90 13.99 12.09 9.58
CA THR A 90 14.31 11.89 8.15
C THR A 90 13.05 12.05 7.30
N LEU A 91 12.47 13.25 7.31
CA LEU A 91 11.18 13.51 6.68
C LEU A 91 11.18 13.30 5.16
N ASP A 92 12.19 13.81 4.45
CA ASP A 92 12.20 13.73 2.97
C ASP A 92 12.28 12.28 2.47
N PRO A 93 13.19 11.42 2.99
CA PRO A 93 13.15 9.99 2.69
C PRO A 93 11.83 9.32 3.06
N HIS A 94 11.24 9.68 4.21
CA HIS A 94 9.96 9.12 4.65
C HIS A 94 8.84 9.41 3.65
N ILE A 95 8.70 10.68 3.22
CA ILE A 95 7.70 11.09 2.23
C ILE A 95 7.96 10.40 0.89
N PHE A 96 9.22 10.30 0.47
CA PHE A 96 9.59 9.59 -0.76
C PHE A 96 9.08 8.13 -0.72
N PHE A 97 9.44 7.37 0.31
CA PHE A 97 9.02 5.98 0.43
C PHE A 97 7.51 5.84 0.56
N ALA A 98 6.84 6.68 1.34
CA ALA A 98 5.39 6.65 1.50
C ALA A 98 4.69 6.88 0.15
N ASN A 99 5.04 7.94 -0.57
CA ASN A 99 4.42 8.27 -1.85
C ASN A 99 4.69 7.20 -2.91
N TRP A 100 5.93 6.72 -3.00
CA TRP A 100 6.29 5.69 -3.97
C TRP A 100 5.69 4.32 -3.65
N ALA A 101 5.41 3.99 -2.39
CA ALA A 101 4.63 2.81 -2.06
C ALA A 101 3.27 2.86 -2.76
N PHE A 102 2.47 3.90 -2.53
CA PHE A 102 1.13 4.02 -3.12
C PHE A 102 1.14 4.14 -4.65
N ARG A 103 2.06 4.92 -5.22
CA ARG A 103 2.24 5.02 -6.68
C ARG A 103 2.59 3.67 -7.31
N SER A 104 3.44 2.89 -6.65
CA SER A 104 3.84 1.58 -7.17
C SER A 104 2.70 0.56 -7.09
N PHE A 105 1.91 0.58 -6.01
CA PHE A 105 0.71 -0.25 -5.90
C PHE A 105 -0.41 0.17 -6.85
N LEU A 106 -0.50 1.46 -7.23
CA LEU A 106 -1.37 1.90 -8.31
C LEU A 106 -0.99 1.23 -9.64
N ILE A 107 0.28 1.30 -10.03
CA ILE A 107 0.79 0.64 -11.26
C ILE A 107 0.48 -0.86 -11.21
N THR A 108 0.79 -1.49 -10.09
CA THR A 108 0.53 -2.92 -9.85
C THR A 108 -0.96 -3.26 -10.05
N SER A 109 -1.85 -2.51 -9.40
CA SER A 109 -3.28 -2.78 -9.42
C SER A 109 -3.90 -2.61 -10.80
N ILE A 110 -3.48 -1.60 -11.57
CA ILE A 110 -3.93 -1.41 -12.95
C ILE A 110 -3.48 -2.59 -13.82
N LEU A 111 -2.19 -2.92 -13.79
CA LEU A 111 -1.63 -3.96 -14.65
C LEU A 111 -2.21 -5.34 -14.32
N LEU A 112 -2.30 -5.68 -13.03
CA LEU A 112 -2.89 -6.95 -12.61
C LEU A 112 -4.40 -6.99 -12.90
N SER A 113 -5.14 -5.89 -12.76
CA SER A 113 -6.55 -5.86 -13.15
C SER A 113 -6.74 -6.23 -14.64
N ILE A 114 -5.94 -5.63 -15.54
CA ILE A 114 -5.99 -5.94 -16.98
C ILE A 114 -5.71 -7.42 -17.24
N VAL A 115 -4.66 -7.96 -16.63
CA VAL A 115 -4.25 -9.36 -16.82
C VAL A 115 -5.35 -10.30 -16.33
N LEU A 116 -5.92 -10.05 -15.15
CA LEU A 116 -6.90 -10.93 -14.52
C LEU A 116 -8.24 -10.93 -15.25
N PHE A 117 -8.66 -9.82 -15.87
CA PHE A 117 -9.84 -9.81 -16.73
C PHE A 117 -9.67 -10.58 -18.04
N LYS A 118 -8.43 -10.81 -18.48
CA LYS A 118 -8.11 -11.51 -19.72
C LYS A 118 -7.83 -12.98 -19.52
N ASP A 119 -7.63 -13.42 -18.27
CA ASP A 119 -7.32 -14.79 -17.92
C ASP A 119 -8.58 -15.51 -17.42
N THR A 120 -9.08 -16.44 -18.23
CA THR A 120 -10.32 -17.19 -17.95
C THR A 120 -10.22 -18.10 -16.73
N ARG A 121 -9.01 -18.37 -16.23
CA ARG A 121 -8.78 -19.13 -14.99
C ARG A 121 -9.14 -18.33 -13.75
N PHE A 122 -9.15 -17.01 -13.84
CA PHE A 122 -9.47 -16.12 -12.73
C PHE A 122 -10.96 -15.76 -12.71
N ASN A 123 -11.59 -15.85 -11.54
CA ASN A 123 -12.95 -15.38 -11.37
C ASN A 123 -12.99 -13.84 -11.51
N THR A 124 -13.91 -13.36 -12.34
CA THR A 124 -14.12 -11.94 -12.66
C THR A 124 -14.39 -11.08 -11.43
N LEU A 125 -14.91 -11.65 -10.33
CA LEU A 125 -15.06 -10.97 -9.05
C LEU A 125 -13.72 -10.44 -8.52
N TYR A 126 -12.66 -11.25 -8.56
CA TYR A 126 -11.34 -10.86 -8.06
C TYR A 126 -10.64 -9.87 -9.00
N ALA A 127 -10.84 -10.01 -10.32
CA ALA A 127 -10.38 -9.03 -11.29
C ALA A 127 -11.06 -7.66 -11.08
N GLY A 128 -12.37 -7.65 -10.82
CA GLY A 128 -13.14 -6.47 -10.43
C GLY A 128 -12.67 -5.88 -9.10
N GLY A 129 -12.25 -6.73 -8.17
CA GLY A 129 -11.62 -6.31 -6.93
C GLY A 129 -10.31 -5.53 -7.11
N TYR A 130 -9.41 -6.03 -7.97
CA TYR A 130 -8.21 -5.29 -8.38
C TYR A 130 -8.54 -3.97 -9.09
N ALA A 131 -9.57 -3.95 -9.93
CA ALA A 131 -10.00 -2.74 -10.64
C ALA A 131 -10.53 -1.67 -9.69
N LEU A 132 -11.38 -2.06 -8.73
CA LEU A 132 -11.89 -1.16 -7.71
C LEU A 132 -10.75 -0.61 -6.84
N PHE A 133 -9.80 -1.48 -6.47
CA PHE A 133 -8.61 -1.05 -5.74
C PHE A 133 -7.77 -0.06 -6.55
N ALA A 134 -7.57 -0.31 -7.85
CA ALA A 134 -6.87 0.60 -8.75
C ALA A 134 -7.53 1.97 -8.84
N LEU A 135 -8.86 2.02 -8.90
CA LEU A 135 -9.61 3.27 -8.90
C LEU A 135 -9.43 4.04 -7.57
N LEU A 136 -9.58 3.36 -6.43
CA LEU A 136 -9.49 4.00 -5.13
C LEU A 136 -8.07 4.49 -4.80
N ILE A 137 -7.05 3.70 -5.13
CA ILE A 137 -5.65 4.12 -4.95
C ILE A 137 -5.25 5.20 -5.95
N PHE A 138 -5.83 5.23 -7.16
CA PHE A 138 -5.66 6.34 -8.09
C PHE A 138 -6.17 7.65 -7.50
N ILE A 139 -7.38 7.64 -6.92
CA ILE A 139 -7.94 8.81 -6.23
C ILE A 139 -7.01 9.25 -5.08
N TYR A 140 -6.47 8.30 -4.31
CA TYR A 140 -5.51 8.64 -3.26
C TYR A 140 -4.20 9.21 -3.79
N VAL A 141 -3.66 8.69 -4.89
CA VAL A 141 -2.47 9.26 -5.53
C VAL A 141 -2.76 10.68 -6.02
N LEU A 142 -3.94 10.96 -6.58
CA LEU A 142 -4.33 12.34 -6.90
C LEU A 142 -4.37 13.25 -5.65
N ILE A 143 -4.84 12.73 -4.51
CA ILE A 143 -4.78 13.46 -3.24
C ILE A 143 -3.32 13.74 -2.86
N LEU A 144 -2.41 12.78 -2.99
CA LEU A 144 -0.99 12.98 -2.70
C LEU A 144 -0.35 14.07 -3.59
N GLU A 145 -0.73 14.15 -4.88
CA GLU A 145 -0.16 15.13 -5.81
C GLU A 145 -0.80 16.52 -5.72
N LEU A 146 -2.10 16.59 -5.45
CA LEU A 146 -2.90 17.81 -5.66
C LEU A 146 -3.42 18.43 -4.35
N ALA A 147 -3.49 17.67 -3.25
CA ALA A 147 -4.02 18.20 -2.00
C ALA A 147 -3.07 19.24 -1.39
N PRO A 148 -3.61 20.26 -0.70
CA PRO A 148 -2.78 21.22 0.02
C PRO A 148 -1.94 20.52 1.08
N SER A 149 -0.73 21.01 1.29
CA SER A 149 0.17 20.51 2.32
C SER A 149 -0.54 20.48 3.70
N PRO A 150 -0.37 19.41 4.50
CA PRO A 150 -0.98 19.29 5.83
C PRO A 150 -0.48 20.35 6.83
N ARG A 151 0.51 21.18 6.44
CA ARG A 151 1.04 22.28 7.26
C ARG A 151 0.27 23.59 7.08
N ILE A 152 -0.56 23.71 6.05
CA ILE A 152 -1.20 24.99 5.68
C ILE A 152 -2.38 25.32 6.60
N SER A 153 -3.21 24.35 6.96
CA SER A 153 -4.39 24.56 7.82
C SER A 153 -4.78 23.28 8.56
N ASP A 154 -5.60 23.39 9.62
CA ASP A 154 -6.15 22.23 10.35
C ASP A 154 -7.02 21.36 9.41
N PHE A 155 -7.79 21.98 8.52
CA PHE A 155 -8.56 21.26 7.52
C PHE A 155 -7.66 20.48 6.56
N SER A 156 -6.58 21.10 6.06
CA SER A 156 -5.61 20.42 5.17
C SER A 156 -4.93 19.25 5.89
N LEU A 157 -4.59 19.41 7.18
CA LEU A 157 -4.07 18.32 8.01
C LEU A 157 -5.09 17.19 8.11
N MET A 158 -6.30 17.48 8.57
CA MET A 158 -7.36 16.49 8.75
C MET A 158 -7.69 15.75 7.45
N PHE A 159 -7.77 16.47 6.34
CA PHE A 159 -8.04 15.87 5.02
C PHE A 159 -6.97 14.84 4.66
N ASN A 160 -5.69 15.21 4.69
CA ASN A 160 -4.59 14.28 4.39
C ASN A 160 -4.56 13.08 5.35
N VAL A 161 -4.77 13.33 6.64
CA VAL A 161 -4.76 12.29 7.69
C VAL A 161 -5.89 11.29 7.49
N VAL A 162 -7.12 11.76 7.24
CA VAL A 162 -8.29 10.91 7.03
C VAL A 162 -8.17 10.15 5.70
N SER A 163 -7.72 10.82 4.63
CA SER A 163 -7.48 10.17 3.34
C SER A 163 -6.44 9.06 3.43
N GLN A 164 -5.35 9.26 4.17
CA GLN A 164 -4.35 8.20 4.43
C GLN A 164 -4.99 6.99 5.12
N LYS A 165 -5.79 7.22 6.16
CA LYS A 165 -6.44 6.11 6.88
C LYS A 165 -7.43 5.35 6.01
N ALA A 166 -8.24 6.09 5.25
CA ALA A 166 -9.22 5.51 4.34
C ALA A 166 -8.56 4.61 3.29
N ILE A 167 -7.49 5.08 2.62
CA ILE A 167 -6.82 4.25 1.63
C ILE A 167 -6.12 3.05 2.25
N VAL A 168 -5.53 3.17 3.45
CA VAL A 168 -4.88 2.05 4.14
C VAL A 168 -5.91 0.97 4.49
N LEU A 169 -7.11 1.35 4.95
CA LEU A 169 -8.19 0.41 5.20
C LEU A 169 -8.64 -0.31 3.91
N VAL A 170 -8.85 0.46 2.84
CA VAL A 170 -9.17 -0.09 1.51
C VAL A 170 -8.08 -1.06 1.04
N PHE A 171 -6.81 -0.72 1.27
CA PHE A 171 -5.67 -1.57 0.94
C PHE A 171 -5.77 -2.91 1.70
N ILE A 172 -5.96 -2.88 3.02
CA ILE A 172 -6.09 -4.09 3.84
C ILE A 172 -7.23 -4.97 3.34
N CYS A 173 -8.42 -4.41 3.10
CA CYS A 173 -9.57 -5.15 2.58
C CYS A 173 -9.28 -5.76 1.19
N SER A 174 -8.62 -5.00 0.33
CA SER A 174 -8.23 -5.42 -1.02
C SER A 174 -7.29 -6.63 -0.98
N VAL A 175 -6.27 -6.58 -0.12
CA VAL A 175 -5.30 -7.68 0.05
C VAL A 175 -5.98 -8.96 0.54
N LEU A 176 -6.88 -8.85 1.51
CA LEU A 176 -7.63 -10.01 2.02
C LEU A 176 -8.47 -10.65 0.91
N MET A 177 -9.25 -9.84 0.19
CA MET A 177 -10.10 -10.33 -0.91
C MET A 177 -9.28 -10.99 -2.03
N GLN A 178 -8.16 -10.39 -2.44
CA GLN A 178 -7.28 -10.91 -3.49
C GLN A 178 -6.58 -12.21 -3.07
N SER A 179 -6.19 -12.31 -1.81
CA SER A 179 -5.54 -13.52 -1.27
C SER A 179 -6.46 -14.74 -1.34
N PHE A 180 -7.75 -14.58 -1.00
CA PHE A 180 -8.74 -15.64 -1.16
C PHE A 180 -8.98 -16.03 -2.62
N GLY A 181 -8.92 -15.07 -3.54
CA GLY A 181 -9.06 -15.35 -4.99
C GLY A 181 -7.94 -16.21 -5.54
N ASN A 182 -6.70 -15.93 -5.13
CA ASN A 182 -5.54 -16.71 -5.57
C ASN A 182 -5.54 -18.12 -4.98
N LEU A 183 -5.95 -18.27 -3.72
CA LEU A 183 -6.05 -19.59 -3.08
C LEU A 183 -7.01 -20.51 -3.84
N LYS A 184 -8.15 -19.98 -4.30
CA LYS A 184 -9.11 -20.75 -5.08
C LYS A 184 -8.48 -21.34 -6.35
N ILE A 185 -7.67 -20.56 -7.05
CA ILE A 185 -7.01 -21.00 -8.29
C ILE A 185 -5.96 -22.06 -8.02
N ILE A 186 -5.16 -21.91 -6.96
CA ILE A 186 -4.16 -22.91 -6.59
C ILE A 186 -4.84 -24.25 -6.32
N ASN A 187 -5.96 -24.24 -5.59
CA ASN A 187 -6.72 -25.46 -5.31
C ASN A 187 -7.31 -26.07 -6.59
N ASP A 188 -7.93 -25.26 -7.45
CA ASP A 188 -8.55 -25.72 -8.70
C ASP A 188 -7.51 -26.21 -9.74
N SER A 189 -6.26 -25.76 -9.65
CA SER A 189 -5.14 -26.18 -10.52
C SER A 189 -4.39 -27.42 -10.02
N SER A 190 -4.72 -27.90 -8.81
CA SER A 190 -4.07 -29.04 -8.15
C SER A 190 -4.86 -30.35 -8.24
N VAL A 191 -5.88 -30.37 -9.10
CA VAL A 191 -6.71 -31.54 -9.49
C VAL A 191 -6.48 -31.82 -10.97
#